data_AF-A0A3N9MT89-F1
#
_entry.id   AF-A0A3N9MT89-F1
#
_cell.length_a   1.000
_cell.length_b   1.000
_cell.length_c   1.000
_cell.angle_alpha   90.00
_cell.angle_beta   90.00
_cell.angle_gamma   90.00
#
_symmetry.space_group_name_H-M   'P 1'
#
loop_
_entity.id
_entity.type
_entity.pdbx_description
1 polymer ?
#
loop_
_entity_poly.entity_id
_entity_poly.type
_entity_poly.pdbx_seq_one_letter_code
_entity_poly.pdbx_strand_id
1 'polypeptide(L)'
;GQRPNCLFDYFPKEFLLVVDESHVSVPQIRGMYRGDRARKQNLVDYGFRLPSAYDNRPMYFEEWEAMIHQCIFVSATPADYELEKSKGILVEQIIRPTGLIDPEIIVRPSKGQVDDLLGEIRDIAEKKQRALVITLTKRMSEDLSEYFEQMNLRVRYLHSEIDSLERVEILRDLRLARFDVLVGINLLREGLDLPEVALVAILDADKEGFLRSGRSLMQIAGRAARNVGGRVILYGDKVTDSMQMLIDETERRRRIQIAYNEEHGITPQTIIKSIEEVLFSTTVADAKLKEISKEPQVDYMTIMDLEDLIGRLEKEMKGQAKKQEYEKAAELRDEIQKLKEKLK
;
A
#
# COMPACT_ATOMS: atom_id res chain seq x y z
N GLY A 1 -21.02 -26.57 -17.61
CA GLY A 1 -19.75 -26.81 -18.33
C GLY A 1 -18.75 -27.44 -17.38
N GLN A 2 -17.72 -28.07 -17.91
CA GLN A 2 -16.60 -28.63 -17.14
C GLN A 2 -15.76 -27.48 -16.53
N ARG A 3 -15.02 -27.75 -15.44
CA ARG A 3 -14.08 -26.79 -14.84
C ARG A 3 -12.92 -26.53 -15.83
N PRO A 4 -12.47 -25.28 -16.01
CA PRO A 4 -11.27 -24.98 -16.79
C PRO A 4 -10.01 -25.49 -16.08
N ASN A 5 -9.00 -25.92 -16.84
CA ASN A 5 -7.67 -26.20 -16.29
C ASN A 5 -7.02 -24.89 -15.83
N CYS A 6 -6.39 -24.91 -14.66
CA CYS A 6 -5.70 -23.75 -14.09
C CYS A 6 -4.40 -24.17 -13.40
N LEU A 7 -3.68 -23.20 -12.81
CA LEU A 7 -2.41 -23.46 -12.14
C LEU A 7 -2.50 -24.54 -11.05
N PHE A 8 -3.63 -24.63 -10.34
CA PHE A 8 -3.85 -25.63 -9.29
C PHE A 8 -3.76 -27.07 -9.81
N ASP A 9 -4.02 -27.30 -11.11
CA ASP A 9 -3.94 -28.63 -11.73
C ASP A 9 -2.52 -29.12 -11.97
N TYR A 10 -1.54 -28.22 -11.87
CA TYR A 10 -0.12 -28.53 -12.01
C TYR A 10 0.53 -28.84 -10.66
N PHE A 11 -0.15 -28.55 -9.56
CA PHE A 11 0.33 -28.90 -8.22
C PHE A 11 0.02 -30.37 -7.90
N PRO A 12 0.84 -31.02 -7.06
CA PRO A 12 0.45 -32.27 -6.41
C PRO A 12 -0.87 -32.09 -5.67
N LYS A 13 -1.63 -33.17 -5.49
CA LYS A 13 -2.93 -33.11 -4.78
C LYS A 13 -2.81 -32.58 -3.35
N GLU A 14 -1.66 -32.77 -2.71
CA GLU A 14 -1.38 -32.39 -1.33
C GLU A 14 -0.56 -31.09 -1.26
N PHE A 15 -1.02 -30.03 -1.92
CA PHE A 15 -0.37 -28.73 -1.84
C PHE A 15 -0.90 -27.91 -0.65
N LEU A 16 -0.08 -26.96 -0.20
CA LEU A 16 -0.47 -25.94 0.77
C LEU A 16 -0.79 -24.64 0.04
N LEU A 17 -1.98 -24.10 0.31
CA LEU A 17 -2.36 -22.75 -0.12
C LEU A 17 -2.12 -21.76 1.02
N VAL A 18 -1.48 -20.64 0.72
CA VAL A 18 -1.44 -19.48 1.61
C VAL A 18 -2.17 -18.36 0.91
N VAL A 19 -3.24 -17.85 1.54
CA VAL A 19 -4.03 -16.73 1.01
C VAL A 19 -3.68 -15.50 1.83
N ASP A 20 -2.83 -14.66 1.26
CA ASP A 20 -2.47 -13.37 1.85
C ASP A 20 -3.62 -12.38 1.72
N GLU A 21 -3.72 -11.48 2.70
CA GLU A 21 -4.81 -10.52 2.88
C GLU A 21 -6.19 -11.14 2.61
N SER A 22 -6.46 -12.29 3.24
CA SER A 22 -7.58 -13.19 2.90
C SER A 22 -8.95 -12.50 2.82
N HIS A 23 -9.17 -11.53 3.70
CA HIS A 23 -10.39 -10.74 3.79
C HIS A 23 -10.68 -9.89 2.52
N VAL A 24 -9.68 -9.66 1.65
CA VAL A 24 -9.84 -9.06 0.31
C VAL A 24 -9.71 -10.13 -0.77
N SER A 25 -8.69 -10.99 -0.68
CA SER A 25 -8.37 -11.99 -1.69
C SER A 25 -9.50 -13.00 -1.92
N VAL A 26 -10.16 -13.46 -0.85
CA VAL A 26 -11.25 -14.44 -0.94
C VAL A 26 -12.49 -13.84 -1.63
N PRO A 27 -13.01 -12.66 -1.22
CA PRO A 27 -14.07 -11.98 -1.98
C PRO A 27 -13.71 -11.71 -3.43
N GLN A 28 -12.45 -11.36 -3.73
CA GLN A 28 -11.99 -11.14 -5.09
C GLN A 28 -12.09 -12.42 -5.92
N ILE A 29 -11.55 -13.55 -5.43
CA ILE A 29 -11.65 -14.87 -6.08
C ILE A 29 -13.11 -15.22 -6.37
N ARG A 30 -14.00 -15.02 -5.39
CA ARG A 30 -15.45 -15.25 -5.54
C ARG A 30 -16.09 -14.40 -6.62
N GLY A 31 -15.65 -13.15 -6.77
CA GLY A 31 -16.18 -12.19 -7.74
C GLY A 31 -15.76 -12.45 -9.20
N MET A 32 -14.62 -13.10 -9.43
CA MET A 32 -14.01 -13.26 -10.75
C MET A 32 -14.96 -13.87 -11.80
N TYR A 33 -15.64 -14.97 -11.46
CA TYR A 33 -16.57 -15.62 -12.38
C TYR A 33 -17.74 -14.72 -12.76
N ARG A 34 -18.37 -14.06 -11.78
CA ARG A 34 -19.54 -13.21 -12.03
C ARG A 34 -19.20 -12.03 -12.94
N GLY A 35 -18.03 -11.41 -12.71
CA GLY A 35 -17.51 -10.34 -13.56
C GLY A 35 -17.24 -10.80 -14.99
N ASP A 36 -16.55 -11.93 -15.17
CA ASP A 36 -16.28 -12.47 -16.51
C ASP A 36 -17.57 -12.85 -17.25
N ARG A 37 -18.52 -13.49 -16.55
CA ARG A 37 -19.80 -13.91 -17.12
C ARG A 37 -20.62 -12.71 -17.61
N ALA A 38 -20.74 -11.66 -16.80
CA ALA A 38 -21.48 -10.45 -17.18
C ALA A 38 -20.87 -9.76 -18.41
N ARG A 39 -19.54 -9.64 -18.46
CA ARG A 39 -18.84 -9.07 -19.61
C ARG A 39 -19.08 -9.88 -20.89
N LYS A 40 -18.99 -11.21 -20.80
CA LYS A 40 -19.20 -12.09 -21.96
C LYS A 40 -20.64 -12.16 -22.42
N GLN A 41 -21.60 -12.02 -21.49
CA GLN A 41 -23.01 -12.02 -21.82
C GLN A 41 -23.34 -10.94 -22.86
N ASN A 42 -22.87 -9.71 -22.61
CA ASN A 42 -23.00 -8.63 -23.57
C ASN A 42 -22.36 -8.96 -24.94
N LEU A 43 -21.15 -9.53 -24.95
CA LEU A 43 -20.47 -9.90 -26.21
C LEU A 43 -21.23 -10.96 -27.01
N VAL A 44 -21.86 -11.92 -26.34
CA VAL A 44 -22.65 -12.96 -26.99
C VAL A 44 -23.98 -12.41 -27.48
N ASP A 45 -24.66 -11.60 -26.66
CA ASP A 45 -25.97 -11.00 -27.00
C ASP A 45 -25.88 -10.07 -28.21
N TYR A 46 -24.78 -9.32 -28.35
CA TYR A 46 -24.50 -8.48 -29.51
C TYR A 46 -23.82 -9.22 -30.68
N GLY A 47 -23.66 -10.54 -30.60
CA GLY A 47 -23.15 -11.37 -31.70
C GLY A 47 -21.63 -11.27 -31.96
N PHE A 48 -20.85 -10.68 -31.05
CA PHE A 48 -19.39 -10.63 -31.16
C PHE A 48 -18.71 -11.97 -30.81
N ARG A 49 -19.38 -12.83 -30.04
CA ARG A 49 -18.85 -14.13 -29.60
C ARG A 49 -19.94 -15.20 -29.66
N LEU A 50 -19.52 -16.45 -29.92
CA LEU A 50 -20.39 -17.62 -29.79
C LEU A 50 -20.67 -17.93 -28.31
N PRO A 51 -21.79 -18.60 -27.98
CA PRO A 51 -22.09 -19.04 -26.62
C PRO A 51 -21.00 -19.91 -25.96
N SER A 52 -20.19 -20.63 -26.75
CA SER A 52 -19.05 -21.40 -26.23
C SER A 52 -17.99 -20.55 -25.53
N ALA A 53 -17.96 -19.23 -25.76
CA ALA A 53 -17.05 -18.32 -25.06
C ALA A 53 -17.25 -18.31 -23.53
N TYR A 54 -18.43 -18.72 -23.05
CA TYR A 54 -18.68 -18.85 -21.61
C TYR A 54 -17.85 -19.93 -20.93
N ASP A 55 -17.40 -20.94 -21.67
CA ASP A 55 -16.58 -22.02 -21.10
C ASP A 55 -15.13 -21.58 -20.85
N ASN A 56 -14.65 -20.52 -21.51
CA ASN A 56 -13.33 -19.93 -21.29
C ASN A 56 -13.28 -19.01 -20.05
N ARG A 57 -13.70 -19.49 -18.89
CA ARG A 57 -13.94 -18.66 -17.69
C ARG A 57 -12.89 -18.89 -16.60
N PRO A 58 -12.85 -18.04 -15.56
CA PRO A 58 -12.26 -18.43 -14.27
C PRO A 58 -13.11 -19.50 -13.56
N MET A 59 -12.55 -20.09 -12.51
CA MET A 59 -13.27 -21.05 -11.66
C MET A 59 -14.47 -20.41 -10.96
N TYR A 60 -15.52 -21.20 -10.72
CA TYR A 60 -16.52 -20.89 -9.71
C TYR A 60 -15.86 -20.92 -8.32
N PHE A 61 -16.48 -20.27 -7.34
CA PHE A 61 -15.93 -20.26 -5.99
C PHE A 61 -15.92 -21.66 -5.37
N GLU A 62 -16.98 -22.43 -5.63
CA GLU A 62 -17.15 -23.81 -5.19
C GLU A 62 -16.13 -24.75 -5.85
N GLU A 63 -15.76 -24.48 -7.11
CA GLU A 63 -14.69 -25.21 -7.80
C GLU A 63 -13.32 -24.90 -7.20
N TRP A 64 -13.07 -23.65 -6.79
CA TRP A 64 -11.85 -23.29 -6.08
C TRP A 64 -11.79 -23.95 -4.71
N GLU A 65 -12.89 -23.91 -3.93
CA GLU A 65 -12.97 -24.57 -2.62
C GLU A 65 -12.69 -26.07 -2.69
N ALA A 66 -13.24 -26.75 -3.70
CA ALA A 66 -13.03 -28.19 -3.90
C ALA A 66 -11.58 -28.57 -4.23
N MET A 67 -10.77 -27.62 -4.71
CA MET A 67 -9.35 -27.84 -5.02
C MET A 67 -8.45 -27.66 -3.79
N ILE A 68 -8.93 -27.01 -2.73
CA ILE A 68 -8.11 -26.72 -1.55
C ILE A 68 -7.89 -28.00 -0.75
N HIS A 69 -6.62 -28.40 -0.61
CA HIS A 69 -6.23 -29.47 0.29
C HIS A 69 -5.98 -28.94 1.71
N GLN A 70 -4.99 -28.06 1.86
CA GLN A 70 -4.73 -27.31 3.10
C GLN A 70 -4.61 -25.82 2.76
N CYS A 71 -5.13 -24.97 3.65
CA CYS A 71 -5.11 -23.52 3.45
C CYS A 71 -4.78 -22.79 4.75
N ILE A 72 -3.90 -21.79 4.65
CA ILE A 72 -3.64 -20.81 5.70
C ILE A 72 -4.15 -19.47 5.19
N PHE A 73 -5.13 -18.91 5.90
CA PHE A 73 -5.60 -17.56 5.68
C PHE A 73 -4.76 -16.59 6.51
N VAL A 74 -4.15 -15.60 5.86
CA VAL A 74 -3.33 -14.60 6.53
C VAL A 74 -4.07 -13.26 6.44
N SER A 75 -4.47 -12.72 7.59
CA SER A 75 -5.09 -11.39 7.68
C SER A 75 -5.06 -10.88 9.12
N ALA A 76 -4.86 -9.57 9.28
CA ALA A 76 -5.06 -8.89 10.55
C ALA A 76 -6.55 -8.76 10.95
N THR A 77 -7.45 -8.91 9.97
CA THR A 77 -8.91 -8.72 10.08
C THR A 77 -9.65 -9.80 9.28
N PRO A 78 -9.53 -11.09 9.65
CA PRO A 78 -10.16 -12.19 8.92
C PRO A 78 -11.67 -11.98 8.80
N ALA A 79 -12.23 -12.27 7.62
CA ALA A 79 -13.68 -12.19 7.41
C ALA A 79 -14.38 -13.50 7.81
N ASP A 80 -15.72 -13.49 7.73
CA ASP A 80 -16.55 -14.55 8.29
C ASP A 80 -16.30 -15.91 7.63
N TYR A 81 -15.97 -15.90 6.33
CA TYR A 81 -15.65 -17.12 5.59
C TYR A 81 -14.40 -17.82 6.15
N GLU A 82 -13.35 -17.06 6.43
CA GLU A 82 -12.10 -17.62 6.96
C GLU A 82 -12.30 -18.17 8.37
N LEU A 83 -13.05 -17.45 9.21
CA LEU A 83 -13.37 -17.89 10.57
C LEU A 83 -14.20 -19.18 10.56
N GLU A 84 -15.21 -19.26 9.69
CA GLU A 84 -16.06 -20.44 9.52
C GLU A 84 -15.23 -21.64 9.03
N LYS A 85 -14.44 -21.46 7.97
CA LYS A 85 -13.61 -22.53 7.38
C LYS A 85 -12.53 -23.03 8.31
N SER A 86 -12.00 -22.15 9.16
CA SER A 86 -11.01 -22.49 10.17
C SER A 86 -11.62 -23.19 11.40
N LYS A 87 -12.96 -23.31 11.49
CA LYS A 87 -13.68 -23.95 12.61
C LYS A 87 -13.27 -23.39 13.98
N GLY A 88 -12.96 -22.10 14.04
CA GLY A 88 -12.49 -21.43 15.25
C GLY A 88 -11.01 -21.64 15.60
N ILE A 89 -10.23 -22.36 14.78
CA ILE A 89 -8.78 -22.42 14.94
C ILE A 89 -8.18 -21.10 14.46
N LEU A 90 -7.72 -20.27 15.40
CA LEU A 90 -7.05 -19.01 15.13
C LEU A 90 -5.64 -19.06 15.72
N VAL A 91 -4.63 -18.76 14.90
CA VAL A 91 -3.26 -18.54 15.36
C VAL A 91 -3.03 -17.04 15.40
N GLU A 92 -2.91 -16.49 16.61
CA GLU A 92 -2.70 -15.07 16.82
C GLU A 92 -1.22 -14.72 16.84
N GLN A 93 -0.83 -13.72 16.05
CA GLN A 93 0.53 -13.17 16.03
C GLN A 93 0.48 -11.63 16.09
N ILE A 94 0.62 -11.09 17.31
CA ILE A 94 0.48 -9.64 17.59
C ILE A 94 1.77 -8.97 18.05
N ILE A 95 2.78 -9.73 18.47
CA ILE A 95 4.07 -9.18 18.91
C ILE A 95 4.91 -8.82 17.68
N ARG A 96 5.38 -7.57 17.64
CA ARG A 96 6.26 -7.08 16.57
C ARG A 96 7.73 -7.27 16.97
N PRO A 97 8.62 -7.69 16.05
CA PRO A 97 10.04 -7.88 16.36
C PRO A 97 10.74 -6.64 16.93
N THR A 98 10.29 -5.43 16.57
CA THR A 98 10.86 -4.16 17.03
C THR A 98 10.24 -3.62 18.31
N GLY A 99 9.33 -4.38 18.94
CA GLY A 99 8.57 -3.93 20.11
C GLY A 99 7.54 -2.85 19.82
N LEU A 100 7.29 -2.49 18.55
CA LEU A 100 6.26 -1.52 18.20
C LEU A 100 4.88 -1.98 18.69
N ILE A 101 4.16 -1.07 19.33
CA ILE A 101 2.82 -1.30 19.87
C ILE A 101 1.75 -0.79 18.90
N ASP A 102 0.54 -1.35 18.97
CA ASP A 102 -0.63 -0.81 18.27
C ASP A 102 -0.85 0.65 18.72
N PRO A 103 -1.37 1.56 17.88
CA PRO A 103 -1.44 2.99 18.18
C PRO A 103 -2.52 3.32 19.20
N GLU A 104 -2.40 4.46 19.87
CA GLU A 104 -3.46 4.98 20.76
C GLU A 104 -4.67 5.43 19.92
N ILE A 105 -5.89 5.08 20.36
CA ILE A 105 -7.14 5.50 19.71
C ILE A 105 -7.80 6.61 20.54
N ILE A 106 -8.01 7.78 19.94
CA ILE A 106 -8.59 8.95 20.58
C ILE A 106 -9.90 9.28 19.87
N VAL A 107 -11.01 9.43 20.61
CA VAL A 107 -12.29 9.87 20.03
C VAL A 107 -12.51 11.35 20.34
N ARG A 108 -12.81 12.16 19.33
CA ARG A 108 -13.09 13.59 19.45
C ARG A 108 -14.43 13.97 18.79
N PRO A 109 -15.14 15.00 19.26
CA PRO A 109 -16.39 15.46 18.64
C PRO A 109 -16.21 15.95 17.21
N SER A 110 -17.26 15.88 16.40
CA SER A 110 -17.24 16.42 15.02
C SER A 110 -17.16 17.95 14.99
N LYS A 111 -17.65 18.60 16.05
CA LYS A 111 -17.66 20.06 16.15
C LYS A 111 -16.24 20.60 16.30
N GLY A 112 -15.82 21.45 15.35
CA GLY A 112 -14.47 22.03 15.34
C GLY A 112 -13.39 21.05 14.88
N GLN A 113 -13.76 19.89 14.32
CA GLN A 113 -12.81 18.84 13.91
C GLN A 113 -11.72 19.32 12.95
N VAL A 114 -12.04 20.26 12.04
CA VAL A 114 -11.08 20.78 11.05
C VAL A 114 -9.99 21.62 11.72
N ASP A 115 -10.38 22.51 12.64
CA ASP A 115 -9.45 23.36 13.38
C ASP A 115 -8.57 22.54 14.34
N ASP A 116 -9.17 21.56 15.02
CA ASP A 116 -8.47 20.60 15.86
C ASP A 116 -7.45 19.78 15.05
N LEU A 117 -7.87 19.22 13.92
CA LEU A 117 -7.01 18.45 13.02
C LEU A 117 -5.88 19.30 12.43
N LEU A 118 -6.13 20.59 12.14
CA LEU A 118 -5.10 21.52 11.69
C LEU A 118 -3.99 21.68 12.73
N GLY A 119 -4.34 21.79 14.01
CA GLY A 119 -3.37 21.84 15.11
C GLY A 119 -2.57 20.53 15.21
N GLU A 120 -3.26 19.39 15.19
CA GLU A 120 -2.65 18.06 15.23
C GLU A 120 -1.65 17.83 14.09
N ILE A 121 -2.00 18.26 12.88
CA ILE A 121 -1.13 18.17 11.70
C ILE A 121 0.11 19.07 11.84
N ARG A 122 -0.04 20.28 12.37
CA ARG A 122 1.10 21.19 12.59
C ARG A 122 2.11 20.58 13.56
N ASP A 123 1.64 20.02 14.67
CA ASP A 123 2.49 19.32 15.63
C ASP A 123 3.25 18.15 15.00
N ILE A 124 2.60 17.41 14.10
CA ILE A 124 3.19 16.28 13.38
C ILE A 124 4.24 16.77 12.38
N ALA A 125 3.97 17.86 11.66
CA ALA A 125 4.90 18.47 10.72
C ALA A 125 6.15 19.02 11.43
N GLU A 126 6.00 19.65 12.61
CA GLU A 126 7.11 20.12 13.44
C GLU A 126 8.04 18.98 13.88
N LYS A 127 7.47 17.81 14.16
CA LYS A 127 8.20 16.58 14.49
C LYS A 127 8.76 15.85 13.27
N LYS A 128 8.62 16.41 12.06
CA LYS A 128 9.00 15.81 10.77
C LYS A 128 8.33 14.45 10.51
N GLN A 129 7.17 14.21 11.11
CA GLN A 129 6.34 13.02 10.91
C GLN A 129 5.27 13.28 9.84
N ARG A 130 4.50 12.26 9.47
CA ARG A 130 3.43 12.35 8.46
C ARG A 130 2.06 12.04 9.05
N ALA A 131 1.04 12.61 8.44
CA ALA A 131 -0.35 12.38 8.76
C ALA A 131 -1.13 11.79 7.57
N LEU A 132 -2.00 10.84 7.85
CA LEU A 132 -3.02 10.35 6.92
C LEU A 132 -4.39 10.85 7.40
N VAL A 133 -5.16 11.46 6.51
CA VAL A 133 -6.51 11.94 6.81
C VAL A 133 -7.50 11.21 5.92
N ILE A 134 -8.44 10.51 6.55
CA ILE A 134 -9.45 9.72 5.87
C ILE A 134 -10.81 10.38 6.00
N THR A 135 -11.40 10.73 4.86
CA THR A 135 -12.74 11.34 4.76
C THR A 135 -13.75 10.31 4.24
N LEU A 136 -15.00 10.74 3.98
CA LEU A 136 -16.03 9.88 3.38
C LEU A 136 -16.27 10.15 1.89
N THR A 137 -16.04 11.38 1.42
CA THR A 137 -16.43 11.79 0.07
C THR A 137 -15.27 12.47 -0.67
N LYS A 138 -15.31 12.40 -2.00
CA LYS A 138 -14.31 13.08 -2.86
C LYS A 138 -14.31 14.58 -2.60
N ARG A 139 -15.49 15.17 -2.63
CA ARG A 139 -15.70 16.59 -2.34
C ARG A 139 -15.12 17.02 -0.99
N MET A 140 -15.40 16.27 0.08
CA MET A 140 -14.85 16.59 1.40
C MET A 140 -13.31 16.49 1.42
N SER A 141 -12.73 15.53 0.69
CA SER A 141 -11.27 15.41 0.57
C SER A 141 -10.66 16.59 -0.18
N GLU A 142 -11.31 17.02 -1.26
CA GLU A 142 -10.92 18.17 -2.09
C GLU A 142 -11.01 19.46 -1.26
N ASP A 143 -12.19 19.75 -0.71
CA ASP A 143 -12.45 20.94 0.12
C ASP A 143 -11.45 21.03 1.31
N LEU A 144 -11.16 19.89 1.95
CA LEU A 144 -10.22 19.84 3.08
C LEU A 144 -8.76 20.05 2.65
N SER A 145 -8.38 19.50 1.50
CA SER A 145 -7.03 19.68 0.95
C SER A 145 -6.81 21.13 0.56
N GLU A 146 -7.76 21.75 -0.14
CA GLU A 146 -7.71 23.19 -0.48
C GLU A 146 -7.63 24.07 0.77
N TYR A 147 -8.43 23.77 1.81
CA TYR A 147 -8.37 24.49 3.07
C TYR A 147 -6.99 24.37 3.74
N PHE A 148 -6.40 23.17 3.79
CA PHE A 148 -5.06 22.97 4.34
C PHE A 148 -3.97 23.68 3.53
N GLU A 149 -4.07 23.71 2.20
CA GLU A 149 -3.15 24.49 1.34
C GLU A 149 -3.25 26.00 1.65
N GLN A 150 -4.46 26.54 1.81
CA GLN A 150 -4.67 27.94 2.19
C GLN A 150 -4.09 28.28 3.57
N MET A 151 -4.04 27.29 4.48
CA MET A 151 -3.42 27.41 5.80
C MET A 151 -1.90 27.13 5.78
N ASN A 152 -1.28 27.08 4.61
CA ASN A 152 0.14 26.84 4.35
C ASN A 152 0.66 25.47 4.83
N LEU A 153 -0.20 24.45 4.83
CA LEU A 153 0.24 23.07 5.03
C LEU A 153 0.65 22.43 3.71
N ARG A 154 1.67 21.56 3.76
CA ARG A 154 2.08 20.75 2.61
C ARG A 154 1.20 19.50 2.57
N VAL A 155 0.15 19.54 1.76
CA VAL A 155 -0.85 18.47 1.63
C VAL A 155 -0.92 17.94 0.21
N ARG A 156 -1.30 16.68 0.05
CA ARG A 156 -1.72 16.10 -1.23
C ARG A 156 -3.02 15.32 -1.05
N TYR A 157 -3.85 15.34 -2.09
CA TYR A 157 -5.07 14.55 -2.18
C TYR A 157 -4.84 13.28 -3.01
N LEU A 158 -5.29 12.13 -2.50
CA LEU A 158 -5.29 10.86 -3.22
C LEU A 158 -6.72 10.41 -3.53
N HIS A 159 -7.08 10.40 -4.82
CA HIS A 159 -8.38 9.90 -5.30
C HIS A 159 -8.28 8.56 -6.04
N SER A 160 -9.45 7.96 -6.27
CA SER A 160 -9.58 6.62 -6.84
C SER A 160 -9.19 6.52 -8.32
N GLU A 161 -9.19 7.64 -9.05
CA GLU A 161 -8.92 7.70 -10.51
C GLU A 161 -7.46 7.97 -10.83
N ILE A 162 -6.62 8.21 -9.82
CA ILE A 162 -5.16 8.31 -9.96
C ILE A 162 -4.61 6.97 -10.45
N ASP A 163 -3.73 7.04 -11.46
CA ASP A 163 -3.02 5.88 -12.00
C ASP A 163 -2.19 5.21 -10.89
N SER A 164 -1.98 3.90 -11.00
CA SER A 164 -1.12 3.17 -10.07
C SER A 164 0.30 3.73 -10.01
N LEU A 165 0.85 4.21 -11.13
CA LEU A 165 2.18 4.83 -11.16
C LEU A 165 2.21 6.14 -10.37
N GLU A 166 1.29 7.06 -10.67
CA GLU A 166 1.19 8.35 -9.98
C GLU A 166 0.91 8.16 -8.47
N ARG A 167 0.10 7.17 -8.09
CA ARG A 167 -0.10 6.82 -6.68
C ARG A 167 1.21 6.46 -5.99
N VAL A 168 2.06 5.65 -6.63
CA VAL A 168 3.37 5.27 -6.07
C VAL A 168 4.27 6.50 -5.91
N GLU A 169 4.26 7.42 -6.88
CA GLU A 169 5.01 8.68 -6.81
C GLU A 169 4.55 9.57 -5.64
N ILE A 170 3.24 9.77 -5.48
CA ILE A 170 2.68 10.55 -4.37
C ILE A 170 3.10 9.97 -3.01
N LEU A 171 3.05 8.63 -2.88
CA LEU A 171 3.41 7.97 -1.63
C LEU A 171 4.91 8.02 -1.37
N ARG A 172 5.73 7.92 -2.41
CA ARG A 172 7.16 8.18 -2.30
C ARG A 172 7.44 9.60 -1.84
N ASP A 173 6.74 10.58 -2.39
CA ASP A 173 6.89 11.99 -2.05
C ASP A 173 6.49 12.29 -0.59
N LEU A 174 5.47 11.58 -0.07
CA LEU A 174 5.13 11.61 1.36
C LEU A 174 6.32 11.13 2.21
N ARG A 175 6.92 9.99 1.85
CA ARG A 175 8.06 9.42 2.57
C ARG A 175 9.29 10.32 2.50
N LEU A 176 9.55 10.93 1.35
CA LEU A 176 10.64 11.87 1.11
C LEU A 176 10.43 13.26 1.74
N ALA A 177 9.39 13.45 2.55
CA ALA A 177 9.11 14.71 3.23
C ALA A 177 8.82 15.88 2.28
N ARG A 178 8.39 15.61 1.04
CA ARG A 178 7.97 16.68 0.13
C ARG A 178 6.67 17.33 0.57
N PHE A 179 5.82 16.55 1.22
CA PHE A 179 4.62 17.02 1.90
C PHE A 179 4.37 16.22 3.19
N ASP A 180 3.52 16.74 4.06
CA ASP A 180 3.31 16.23 5.43
C ASP A 180 2.01 15.45 5.59
N VAL A 181 1.00 15.77 4.77
CA VAL A 181 -0.37 15.25 4.92
C VAL A 181 -0.87 14.62 3.63
N LEU A 182 -1.39 13.39 3.73
CA LEU A 182 -2.13 12.76 2.64
C LEU A 182 -3.61 12.66 3.00
N VAL A 183 -4.47 13.30 2.22
CA VAL A 183 -5.94 13.26 2.38
C VAL A 183 -6.52 12.28 1.36
N GLY A 184 -7.48 11.45 1.77
CA GLY A 184 -8.23 10.62 0.82
C GLY A 184 -9.40 9.88 1.44
N ILE A 185 -10.11 9.10 0.63
CA ILE A 185 -11.31 8.36 1.08
C ILE A 185 -10.93 6.93 1.46
N ASN A 186 -10.19 6.27 0.57
CA ASN A 186 -9.69 4.94 0.78
C ASN A 186 -8.21 4.92 0.41
N LEU A 187 -7.38 5.32 1.37
CA LEU A 187 -5.93 5.21 1.27
C LEU A 187 -5.47 3.74 1.37
N LEU A 188 -6.40 2.79 1.54
CA LEU A 188 -6.15 1.36 1.61
C LEU A 188 -6.10 0.77 0.19
N ARG A 189 -4.89 0.68 -0.34
CA ARG A 189 -4.52 -0.47 -1.17
C ARG A 189 -3.27 -1.09 -0.56
N GLU A 190 -3.17 -2.40 -0.73
CA GLU A 190 -2.13 -3.26 -0.16
C GLU A 190 -0.70 -2.71 -0.42
N GLY A 191 0.23 -3.03 0.48
CA GLY A 191 1.67 -2.83 0.23
C GLY A 191 2.29 -1.51 0.68
N LEU A 192 1.57 -0.64 1.40
CA LEU A 192 2.11 0.64 1.86
C LEU A 192 2.50 0.61 3.34
N ASP A 193 3.77 0.28 3.57
CA ASP A 193 4.45 0.36 4.86
C ASP A 193 5.07 1.77 5.00
N LEU A 194 4.44 2.61 5.83
CA LEU A 194 4.79 4.02 6.02
C LEU A 194 5.22 4.27 7.48
N PRO A 195 6.45 3.92 7.87
CA PRO A 195 6.96 4.16 9.24
C PRO A 195 7.01 5.65 9.61
N GLU A 196 6.99 6.54 8.63
CA GLU A 196 7.02 7.99 8.82
C GLU A 196 5.64 8.54 9.30
N VAL A 197 4.56 7.76 9.14
CA VAL A 197 3.20 8.15 9.56
C VAL A 197 3.04 7.96 11.06
N ALA A 198 2.78 9.05 11.77
CA ALA A 198 2.53 9.05 13.22
C ALA A 198 1.10 9.45 13.59
N LEU A 199 0.33 10.02 12.66
CA LEU A 199 -1.07 10.37 12.88
C LEU A 199 -1.95 9.78 11.77
N VAL A 200 -3.03 9.13 12.18
CA VAL A 200 -4.13 8.76 11.29
C VAL A 200 -5.41 9.41 11.81
N ALA A 201 -5.99 10.33 11.06
CA ALA A 201 -7.24 10.98 11.40
C ALA A 201 -8.37 10.40 10.54
N ILE A 202 -9.47 9.99 11.15
CA ILE A 202 -10.66 9.49 10.47
C ILE A 202 -11.81 10.45 10.77
N LEU A 203 -12.20 11.23 9.75
CA LEU A 203 -13.36 12.12 9.83
C LEU A 203 -14.65 11.32 9.65
N ASP A 204 -15.71 11.78 10.32
CA ASP A 204 -17.02 11.13 10.29
C ASP A 204 -16.92 9.62 10.62
N ALA A 205 -16.18 9.30 11.68
CA ALA A 205 -15.93 7.93 12.12
C ALA A 205 -17.21 7.21 12.59
N ASP A 206 -18.21 7.98 13.02
CA ASP A 206 -19.52 7.49 13.49
C ASP A 206 -20.52 7.20 12.35
N LYS A 207 -20.16 7.48 11.10
CA LYS A 207 -21.01 7.19 9.93
C LYS A 207 -20.76 5.78 9.43
N GLU A 208 -21.58 4.86 9.90
CA GLU A 208 -21.46 3.45 9.51
C GLU A 208 -21.60 3.25 8.00
N GLY A 209 -20.90 2.22 7.51
CA GLY A 209 -20.83 1.88 6.10
C GLY A 209 -19.56 1.10 5.81
N PHE A 210 -19.32 0.79 4.55
CA PHE A 210 -18.15 0.00 4.14
C PHE A 210 -16.84 0.57 4.68
N LEU A 211 -16.61 1.89 4.51
CA LEU A 211 -15.38 2.58 4.91
C LEU A 211 -15.21 2.78 6.42
N ARG A 212 -16.24 2.50 7.22
CA ARG A 212 -16.25 2.66 8.69
C ARG A 212 -16.65 1.38 9.40
N SER A 213 -16.61 0.24 8.69
CA SER A 213 -16.76 -1.07 9.30
C SER A 213 -15.59 -1.34 10.26
N GLY A 214 -15.80 -2.16 11.29
CA GLY A 214 -14.74 -2.52 12.24
C GLY A 214 -13.46 -3.01 11.56
N ARG A 215 -13.59 -3.83 10.50
CA ARG A 215 -12.46 -4.30 9.68
C ARG A 215 -11.72 -3.14 9.01
N SER A 216 -12.43 -2.24 8.31
CA SER A 216 -11.80 -1.09 7.66
C SER A 216 -11.14 -0.15 8.66
N LEU A 217 -11.78 0.12 9.80
CA LEU A 217 -11.22 0.94 10.86
C LEU A 217 -9.92 0.34 11.42
N MET A 218 -9.88 -0.99 11.67
CA MET A 218 -8.67 -1.69 12.10
C MET A 218 -7.53 -1.59 11.09
N GLN A 219 -7.81 -1.74 9.79
CA GLN A 219 -6.79 -1.60 8.75
C GLN A 219 -6.23 -0.18 8.65
N ILE A 220 -7.10 0.83 8.77
CA ILE A 220 -6.72 2.24 8.75
C ILE A 220 -5.86 2.56 9.98
N ALA A 221 -6.32 2.18 11.17
CA ALA A 221 -5.60 2.38 12.42
C ALA A 221 -4.21 1.70 12.38
N GLY A 222 -4.12 0.50 11.80
CA GLY A 222 -2.87 -0.24 11.63
C GLY A 222 -1.77 0.53 10.86
N ARG A 223 -2.11 1.57 10.09
CA ARG A 223 -1.13 2.43 9.41
C ARG A 223 -0.28 3.26 10.38
N ALA A 224 -0.83 3.64 11.53
CA ALA A 224 -0.08 4.32 12.58
C ALA A 224 0.78 3.37 13.43
N ALA A 225 0.56 2.04 13.36
CA ALA A 225 1.26 1.05 14.18
C ALA A 225 2.73 0.82 13.80
N ARG A 226 3.22 1.52 12.76
CA ARG A 226 4.61 1.46 12.28
C ARG A 226 5.52 2.51 12.89
N ASN A 227 4.97 3.41 13.71
CA ASN A 227 5.68 4.50 14.35
C ASN A 227 5.50 4.45 15.87
N VAL A 228 6.58 4.65 16.63
CA VAL A 228 6.54 4.70 18.11
C VAL A 228 5.58 5.79 18.63
N GLY A 229 5.47 6.91 17.92
CA GLY A 229 4.54 8.00 18.23
C GLY A 229 3.18 7.86 17.56
N GLY A 230 2.84 6.68 17.04
CA GLY A 230 1.62 6.41 16.30
C GLY A 230 0.35 6.61 17.14
N ARG A 231 -0.54 7.49 16.66
CA ARG A 231 -1.89 7.68 17.22
C ARG A 231 -2.95 7.78 16.14
N VAL A 232 -4.18 7.45 16.50
CA VAL A 232 -5.35 7.51 15.64
C VAL A 232 -6.39 8.42 16.29
N ILE A 233 -6.94 9.37 15.53
CA ILE A 233 -8.03 10.22 15.98
C ILE A 233 -9.29 9.87 15.19
N LEU A 234 -10.35 9.50 15.89
CA LEU A 234 -11.68 9.24 15.36
C LEU A 234 -12.56 10.45 15.66
N TYR A 235 -12.92 11.21 14.63
CA TYR A 235 -13.85 12.32 14.79
C TYR A 235 -15.28 11.82 14.59
N GLY A 236 -16.13 11.99 15.59
CA GLY A 236 -17.53 11.56 15.57
C GLY A 236 -18.24 11.93 16.86
N ASP A 237 -19.57 12.01 16.82
CA ASP A 237 -20.37 12.44 17.97
C ASP A 237 -20.88 11.26 18.81
N LYS A 238 -20.75 10.04 18.29
CA LYS A 238 -21.15 8.79 18.96
C LYS A 238 -20.11 7.70 18.71
N VAL A 239 -19.95 6.81 19.68
CA VAL A 239 -19.18 5.58 19.49
C VAL A 239 -20.12 4.51 18.94
N THR A 240 -19.86 4.05 17.71
CA THR A 240 -20.61 2.96 17.06
C THR A 240 -20.03 1.61 17.46
N ASP A 241 -20.75 0.52 17.18
CA ASP A 241 -20.26 -0.85 17.45
C ASP A 241 -18.94 -1.14 16.70
N SER A 242 -18.81 -0.62 15.47
CA SER A 242 -17.56 -0.73 14.69
C SER A 242 -16.40 0.02 15.33
N MET A 243 -16.64 1.21 15.88
CA MET A 243 -15.63 1.97 16.62
C MET A 243 -15.26 1.28 17.93
N GLN A 244 -16.25 0.78 18.66
CA GLN A 244 -16.03 0.06 19.92
C GLN A 244 -15.18 -1.18 19.70
N MET A 245 -15.48 -1.97 18.67
CA MET A 245 -14.68 -3.14 18.27
C MET A 245 -13.21 -2.77 17.98
N LEU A 246 -12.97 -1.66 17.26
CA LEU A 246 -11.61 -1.17 17.02
C LEU A 246 -10.90 -0.83 18.34
N ILE A 247 -11.55 -0.03 19.19
CA ILE A 247 -10.97 0.45 20.46
C ILE A 247 -10.60 -0.73 21.36
N ASP A 248 -11.54 -1.67 21.55
CA ASP A 248 -11.35 -2.81 22.45
C ASP A 248 -10.24 -3.75 21.97
N GLU A 249 -10.20 -4.05 20.67
CA GLU A 249 -9.20 -4.95 20.10
C GLU A 249 -7.81 -4.30 20.06
N THR A 250 -7.72 -3.01 19.73
CA THR A 250 -6.47 -2.26 19.80
C THR A 250 -5.94 -2.21 21.24
N GLU A 251 -6.78 -1.91 22.23
CA GLU A 251 -6.36 -1.83 23.63
C GLU A 251 -5.97 -3.21 24.19
N ARG A 252 -6.67 -4.28 23.79
CA ARG A 252 -6.26 -5.65 24.13
C ARG A 252 -4.86 -5.97 23.59
N ARG A 253 -4.59 -5.67 22.31
CA ARG A 253 -3.28 -5.90 21.68
C ARG A 253 -2.18 -5.06 22.34
N ARG A 254 -2.43 -3.77 22.59
CA ARG A 254 -1.50 -2.86 23.27
C ARG A 254 -1.07 -3.41 24.63
N ARG A 255 -2.02 -3.82 25.47
CA ARG A 255 -1.70 -4.38 26.80
C ARG A 255 -0.80 -5.60 26.72
N ILE A 256 -1.06 -6.53 25.79
CA ILE A 256 -0.22 -7.72 25.61
C ILE A 256 1.18 -7.34 25.11
N GLN A 257 1.27 -6.42 24.15
CA GLN A 257 2.54 -5.96 23.59
C GLN A 257 3.40 -5.21 24.63
N ILE A 258 2.78 -4.35 25.45
CA ILE A 258 3.46 -3.64 26.54
C ILE A 258 4.01 -4.63 27.57
N ALA A 259 3.17 -5.56 28.03
CA ALA A 259 3.59 -6.59 29.00
C ALA A 259 4.76 -7.43 28.47
N TYR A 260 4.68 -7.85 27.20
CA TYR A 260 5.76 -8.60 26.55
C TYR A 260 7.05 -7.78 26.47
N ASN A 261 6.96 -6.50 26.08
CA ASN A 261 8.13 -5.61 25.99
C ASN A 261 8.78 -5.39 27.37
N GLU A 262 7.98 -5.18 28.41
CA GLU A 262 8.48 -5.01 29.79
C GLU A 262 9.17 -6.28 30.31
N GLU A 263 8.56 -7.45 30.10
CA GLU A 263 9.12 -8.74 30.50
C GLU A 263 10.46 -9.04 29.81
N HIS A 264 10.60 -8.63 28.54
CA HIS A 264 11.78 -8.93 27.72
C HIS A 264 12.77 -7.76 27.60
N GLY A 265 12.52 -6.63 28.26
CA GLY A 265 13.37 -5.44 28.19
C GLY A 265 13.48 -4.83 26.79
N ILE A 266 12.42 -4.91 25.98
CA ILE A 266 12.39 -4.41 24.61
C ILE A 266 11.91 -2.95 24.60
N THR A 267 12.73 -2.04 24.10
CA THR A 267 12.32 -0.65 23.85
C THR A 267 11.76 -0.54 22.43
N PRO A 268 10.51 -0.06 22.24
CA PRO A 268 9.91 0.11 20.91
C PRO A 268 10.77 1.00 20.00
N GLN A 269 11.02 0.55 18.77
CA GLN A 269 11.77 1.32 17.78
C GLN A 269 11.04 1.39 16.44
N THR A 270 10.92 2.59 15.88
CA THR A 270 10.45 2.82 14.52
C THR A 270 11.53 2.35 13.55
N ILE A 271 11.16 1.54 12.55
CA ILE A 271 12.07 1.17 11.47
C ILE A 271 12.23 2.38 10.54
N ILE A 272 13.37 3.04 10.60
CA ILE A 272 13.69 4.18 9.72
C ILE A 272 14.40 3.62 8.49
N LYS A 273 13.78 3.74 7.32
CA LYS A 273 14.41 3.42 6.03
C LYS A 273 15.17 4.65 5.52
N SER A 274 16.33 4.44 4.91
CA SER A 274 17.11 5.55 4.35
C SER A 274 16.43 6.15 3.12
N ILE A 275 16.76 7.40 2.79
CA ILE A 275 16.27 8.06 1.56
C ILE A 275 16.65 7.21 0.33
N GLU A 276 17.87 6.68 0.30
CA GLU A 276 18.37 5.81 -0.77
C GLU A 276 17.56 4.51 -0.89
N GLU A 277 17.20 3.88 0.24
CA GLU A 277 16.35 2.69 0.25
C GLU A 277 14.94 2.98 -0.26
N VAL A 278 14.38 4.13 0.11
CA VAL A 278 13.08 4.59 -0.42
C VAL A 278 13.17 4.73 -1.93
N LEU A 279 14.20 5.43 -2.44
CA LEU A 279 14.42 5.63 -3.87
C LEU A 279 14.67 4.31 -4.62
N PHE A 280 15.50 3.41 -4.07
CA PHE A 280 15.84 2.13 -4.69
C PHE A 280 14.64 1.19 -4.77
N SER A 281 13.86 1.08 -3.69
CA SER A 281 12.64 0.25 -3.67
C SER A 281 11.63 0.68 -4.73
N THR A 282 11.51 1.99 -4.99
CA THR A 282 10.66 2.52 -6.06
C THR A 282 11.30 2.33 -7.44
N THR A 283 12.62 2.46 -7.56
CA THR A 283 13.33 2.29 -8.85
C THR A 283 13.20 0.86 -9.38
N VAL A 284 13.15 -0.16 -8.51
CA VAL A 284 12.91 -1.56 -8.93
C VAL A 284 11.45 -1.76 -9.39
N ALA A 285 10.48 -1.07 -8.77
CA ALA A 285 9.09 -1.04 -9.23
C ALA A 285 8.96 -0.33 -10.59
N ASP A 286 9.64 0.80 -10.75
CA ASP A 286 9.73 1.58 -11.99
C ASP A 286 10.46 0.81 -13.10
N ALA A 287 11.56 0.12 -12.81
CA ALA A 287 12.39 -0.56 -13.81
C ALA A 287 11.71 -1.79 -14.42
N LYS A 288 10.75 -2.40 -13.70
CA LYS A 288 9.86 -3.44 -14.27
C LYS A 288 8.77 -2.87 -15.18
N LEU A 289 8.51 -1.57 -15.13
CA LEU A 289 7.43 -0.89 -15.89
C LEU A 289 7.96 0.06 -16.98
N LYS A 290 9.21 0.55 -16.88
CA LYS A 290 9.88 1.47 -17.81
C LYS A 290 10.55 0.82 -19.03
N GLU A 291 10.01 -0.29 -19.54
CA GLU A 291 10.37 -0.75 -20.90
C GLU A 291 9.67 0.06 -22.02
N ILE A 292 8.81 1.05 -21.70
CA ILE A 292 7.92 1.67 -22.70
C ILE A 292 8.15 3.18 -22.98
N SER A 293 9.00 3.91 -22.27
CA SER A 293 9.24 5.33 -22.63
C SER A 293 10.70 5.76 -22.53
N LYS A 294 11.26 6.12 -23.69
CA LYS A 294 12.53 6.84 -23.82
C LYS A 294 12.24 8.34 -23.79
N GLU A 295 12.78 9.06 -22.81
CA GLU A 295 13.53 10.32 -22.99
C GLU A 295 14.11 10.80 -21.64
N PRO A 296 15.24 11.54 -21.64
CA PRO A 296 16.07 11.75 -20.47
C PRO A 296 15.81 13.10 -19.79
N GLN A 297 15.90 13.14 -18.45
CA GLN A 297 16.20 14.37 -17.71
C GLN A 297 17.44 14.18 -16.83
N VAL A 298 18.39 15.09 -17.02
CA VAL A 298 19.61 15.38 -16.25
C VAL A 298 19.17 16.39 -15.16
N ASP A 299 19.68 16.47 -13.93
CA ASP A 299 21.05 16.49 -13.43
C ASP A 299 20.99 16.51 -11.88
N TYR A 300 22.04 16.01 -11.20
CA TYR A 300 22.64 16.54 -9.96
C TYR A 300 23.83 15.64 -9.61
N MET A 301 25.05 16.18 -9.69
CA MET A 301 26.30 15.43 -9.53
C MET A 301 26.74 15.22 -8.07
N THR A 302 26.95 13.97 -7.69
CA THR A 302 27.75 13.49 -6.55
C THR A 302 28.69 12.36 -7.02
N ILE A 303 29.66 11.93 -6.20
CA ILE A 303 30.68 10.92 -6.56
C ILE A 303 30.07 9.57 -7.02
N MET A 304 28.88 9.20 -6.52
CA MET A 304 28.09 8.05 -7.01
C MET A 304 27.55 8.22 -8.45
N ASP A 305 27.28 9.44 -8.89
CA ASP A 305 26.77 9.72 -10.25
C ASP A 305 27.83 9.54 -11.32
N LEU A 306 29.12 9.59 -10.95
CA LEU A 306 30.23 9.40 -11.87
C LEU A 306 30.36 7.93 -12.31
N GLU A 307 30.12 6.98 -11.41
CA GLU A 307 30.06 5.55 -11.74
C GLU A 307 28.82 5.21 -12.59
N ASP A 308 27.67 5.80 -12.27
CA ASP A 308 26.44 5.64 -13.06
C ASP A 308 26.55 6.29 -14.45
N LEU A 309 27.21 7.44 -14.55
CA LEU A 309 27.51 8.10 -15.82
C LEU A 309 28.45 7.24 -16.68
N ILE A 310 29.49 6.68 -16.08
CA ILE A 310 30.38 5.71 -16.74
C ILE A 310 29.58 4.50 -17.24
N GLY A 311 28.68 3.94 -16.42
CA GLY A 311 27.82 2.82 -16.80
C GLY A 311 26.89 3.14 -17.97
N ARG A 312 26.33 4.35 -18.02
CA ARG A 312 25.50 4.82 -19.16
C ARG A 312 26.33 5.00 -20.43
N LEU A 313 27.48 5.65 -20.35
CA LEU A 313 28.38 5.85 -21.49
C LEU A 313 28.90 4.51 -22.03
N GLU A 314 29.18 3.52 -21.18
CA GLU A 314 29.57 2.16 -21.60
C GLU A 314 28.44 1.45 -22.37
N LYS A 315 27.19 1.63 -21.94
CA LYS A 315 26.02 1.07 -22.63
C LYS A 315 25.80 1.75 -23.99
N GLU A 316 26.01 3.06 -24.07
CA GLU A 316 25.91 3.82 -25.31
C GLU A 316 27.04 3.47 -26.29
N MET A 317 28.28 3.38 -25.80
CA MET A 317 29.45 2.92 -26.57
C MET A 317 29.21 1.54 -27.20
N LYS A 318 28.71 0.58 -26.41
CA LYS A 318 28.34 -0.76 -26.91
C LYS A 318 27.19 -0.69 -27.94
N GLY A 319 26.28 0.26 -27.77
CA GLY A 319 25.21 0.55 -28.73
C GLY A 319 25.74 1.06 -30.07
N GLN A 320 26.67 2.01 -30.06
CA GLN A 320 27.29 2.55 -31.28
C GLN A 320 28.19 1.51 -31.98
N ALA A 321 28.92 0.70 -31.20
CA ALA A 321 29.70 -0.42 -31.74
C ALA A 321 28.81 -1.46 -32.46
N LYS A 322 27.63 -1.77 -31.91
CA LYS A 322 26.64 -2.65 -32.56
C LYS A 322 26.08 -2.07 -33.86
N LYS A 323 26.07 -0.74 -33.99
CA LYS A 323 25.65 -0.02 -35.21
C LYS A 323 26.80 0.19 -36.21
N GLN A 324 27.99 -0.34 -35.93
CA GLN A 324 29.21 -0.16 -36.74
C GLN A 324 29.70 1.30 -36.82
N GLU A 325 29.24 2.18 -35.92
CA GLU A 325 29.71 3.56 -35.79
C GLU A 325 30.95 3.61 -34.88
N TYR A 326 32.07 3.08 -35.37
CA TYR A 326 33.27 2.87 -34.56
C TYR A 326 33.97 4.16 -34.11
N GLU A 327 33.85 5.24 -34.88
CA GLU A 327 34.41 6.55 -34.51
C GLU A 327 33.74 7.11 -33.25
N LYS A 328 32.40 7.09 -33.20
CA LYS A 328 31.65 7.53 -32.01
C LYS A 328 31.85 6.60 -30.81
N ALA A 329 31.99 5.30 -31.05
CA ALA A 329 32.33 4.36 -29.98
C ALA A 329 33.73 4.63 -29.41
N ALA A 330 34.70 5.05 -30.24
CA ALA A 330 36.03 5.43 -29.79
C ALA A 330 36.01 6.73 -28.97
N GLU A 331 35.25 7.74 -29.40
CA GLU A 331 35.05 8.99 -28.64
C GLU A 331 34.48 8.73 -27.25
N LEU A 332 33.42 7.92 -27.15
CA LEU A 332 32.80 7.54 -25.88
C LEU A 332 33.77 6.73 -24.99
N ARG A 333 34.58 5.85 -25.58
CA ARG A 333 35.61 5.09 -24.85
C ARG A 333 36.64 6.02 -24.21
N ASP A 334 37.14 6.98 -24.96
CA ASP A 334 38.16 7.92 -24.50
C ASP A 334 37.59 8.88 -23.44
N GLU A 335 36.31 9.23 -23.54
CA GLU A 335 35.58 9.98 -22.51
C GLU A 335 35.39 9.17 -21.21
N ILE A 336 34.97 7.90 -21.31
CA ILE A 336 34.88 6.98 -20.17
C ILE A 336 36.23 6.84 -19.46
N GLN A 337 37.32 6.76 -20.22
CA GLN A 337 38.66 6.62 -19.65
C GLN A 337 39.08 7.86 -18.85
N LYS A 338 38.80 9.07 -19.37
CA LYS A 338 39.01 10.33 -18.64
C LYS A 338 38.17 10.42 -17.37
N LEU A 339 36.94 9.94 -17.40
CA LEU A 339 36.06 9.92 -16.23
C LEU A 339 36.54 8.91 -15.18
N LYS A 340 37.02 7.73 -15.61
CA LYS A 340 37.64 6.72 -14.72
C LYS A 340 38.94 7.21 -14.07
N GLU A 341 39.73 8.03 -14.77
CA GLU A 341 40.94 8.63 -14.20
C GLU A 341 40.63 9.67 -13.11
N LYS A 342 39.50 10.36 -13.17
CA LYS A 342 39.03 11.27 -12.11
C LYS A 342 38.48 10.57 -10.87
N LEU A 343 38.24 9.25 -10.97
CA LEU A 343 37.70 8.42 -9.89
C LEU A 343 38.80 7.75 -9.05
N LYS A 344 40.06 7.81 -9.53
CA LYS A 344 41.27 7.49 -8.76
C LYS A 344 41.74 8.70 -7.98
#